data_AF-A0A8J6UB47-F1
#
_entry.id   AF-A0A8J6UB47-F1
#
_cell.length_a   1.000
_cell.length_b   1.000
_cell.length_c   1.000
_cell.angle_alpha   90.00
_cell.angle_beta   90.00
_cell.angle_gamma   90.00
#
_symmetry.space_group_name_H-M   'P 1'
#
loop_
_entity.id
_entity.type
_entity.pdbx_description
1 polymer ?
#
loop_
_entity_poly.entity_id
_entity_poly.type
_entity_poly.pdbx_seq_one_letter_code
_entity_poly.pdbx_strand_id
1 'polypeptide(L)'
;MEQHYKLERVRELADNDEDFIKTLAEAFLEEVPEDAERLKKAVAEKDYHTAYQAAHKMKPTVDLFELGVLDTLIEVQDWGKFTKTDLDITNQLEMVITAVDNAVAEIKSDFNI
;
A
#
# COMPACT_ATOMS: atom_id res chain seq x y z
N MET A 1 -11.51 0.46 15.80
CA MET A 1 -12.11 -0.75 15.18
C MET A 1 -11.59 -0.76 13.78
N GLU A 2 -10.93 -1.84 13.37
CA GLU A 2 -10.19 -2.00 12.11
C GLU A 2 -11.04 -1.66 10.87
N GLN A 3 -11.00 -0.40 10.41
CA GLN A 3 -11.80 0.13 9.29
C GLN A 3 -11.03 0.10 7.97
N HIS A 4 -9.75 0.45 7.98
CA HIS A 4 -8.92 0.66 6.78
C HIS A 4 -7.77 -0.33 6.63
N TYR A 5 -7.54 -1.18 7.62
CA TYR A 5 -6.61 -2.30 7.58
C TYR A 5 -7.19 -3.48 8.39
N LYS A 6 -6.59 -4.66 8.27
CA LYS A 6 -6.88 -5.85 9.08
C LYS A 6 -5.60 -6.41 9.67
N LEU A 7 -5.71 -6.93 10.89
CA LEU A 7 -4.60 -7.59 11.57
C LEU A 7 -4.74 -9.11 11.63
N GLU A 8 -5.75 -9.72 11.01
CA GLU A 8 -5.96 -11.17 11.07
C GLU A 8 -4.72 -11.95 10.60
N ARG A 9 -4.26 -11.68 9.38
CA ARG A 9 -3.06 -12.32 8.81
C ARG A 9 -1.76 -11.90 9.50
N VAL A 10 -1.71 -10.66 10.01
CA VAL A 10 -0.57 -10.15 10.78
C VAL A 10 -0.43 -10.91 12.10
N ARG A 11 -1.54 -11.10 12.83
CA ARG A 11 -1.59 -11.86 14.09
C ARG A 11 -1.25 -13.32 13.88
N GLU A 12 -1.73 -13.92 12.79
CA GLU A 12 -1.38 -15.30 12.41
C GLU A 12 0.12 -15.42 12.13
N LEU A 13 0.69 -14.53 11.31
CA LEU A 13 2.12 -14.50 11.00
C LEU A 13 2.98 -14.31 12.26
N ALA A 14 2.47 -13.53 13.21
CA ALA A 14 3.17 -13.21 14.44
C ALA A 14 2.92 -14.20 15.59
N ASP A 15 2.10 -15.24 15.40
CA ASP A 15 1.66 -16.16 16.46
C ASP A 15 1.10 -15.42 17.70
N ASN A 16 0.39 -14.31 17.46
CA ASN A 16 -0.12 -13.38 18.48
C ASN A 16 0.95 -12.72 19.38
N ASP A 17 2.21 -12.67 18.93
CA ASP A 17 3.26 -11.89 19.58
C ASP A 17 3.03 -10.39 19.31
N GLU A 18 2.56 -9.66 20.32
CA GLU A 18 2.24 -8.22 20.24
C GLU A 18 3.45 -7.34 19.90
N ASP A 19 4.66 -7.69 20.35
CA ASP A 19 5.87 -6.93 20.03
C ASP A 19 6.23 -7.10 18.54
N PHE A 20 6.02 -8.30 18.01
CA PHE A 20 6.24 -8.55 16.59
C PHE A 20 5.14 -7.96 15.70
N ILE A 21 3.87 -7.98 16.13
CA ILE A 21 2.78 -7.26 15.45
C ILE A 21 3.11 -5.77 15.36
N LYS A 22 3.56 -5.17 16.46
CA LYS A 22 3.98 -3.76 16.48
C LYS A 22 5.14 -3.50 15.53
N THR A 23 6.13 -4.39 15.47
CA THR A 23 7.26 -4.28 14.54
C THR A 23 6.78 -4.28 13.08
N LEU A 24 5.81 -5.12 12.74
CA LEU A 24 5.22 -5.15 11.40
C LEU A 24 4.41 -3.88 11.09
N ALA A 25 3.68 -3.34 12.06
CA ALA A 25 2.99 -2.06 11.93
C ALA A 25 3.96 -0.89 11.73
N GLU A 26 5.08 -0.85 12.46
CA GLU A 26 6.13 0.15 12.29
C GLU A 26 6.77 0.06 10.89
N ALA A 27 7.08 -1.15 10.41
CA ALA A 27 7.59 -1.37 9.06
C ALA A 27 6.58 -0.92 7.98
N PHE A 28 5.27 -1.17 8.19
CA PHE A 28 4.23 -0.62 7.32
C PHE A 28 4.30 0.91 7.25
N LEU A 29 4.37 1.58 8.40
CA LEU A 29 4.36 3.04 8.51
C LEU A 29 5.61 3.70 7.90
N GLU A 30 6.73 2.98 7.85
CA GLU A 30 7.97 3.44 7.21
C GLU A 30 7.94 3.23 5.70
N GLU A 31 7.63 2.01 5.24
CA GLU A 31 7.85 1.63 3.84
C GLU A 31 6.68 2.00 2.90
N VAL A 32 5.43 1.71 3.31
CA VAL A 32 4.27 1.82 2.41
C VAL A 32 3.99 3.27 2.00
N PRO A 33 4.05 4.27 2.89
CA PRO A 33 3.86 5.68 2.53
C PRO A 33 4.96 6.20 1.60
N GLU A 34 6.21 5.76 1.79
CA GLU A 34 7.33 6.14 0.92
C GLU A 34 7.11 5.62 -0.51
N ASP A 35 6.76 4.33 -0.64
CA ASP A 35 6.49 3.74 -1.95
C ASP A 35 5.21 4.32 -2.60
N ALA A 36 4.20 4.71 -1.81
CA ALA A 36 3.00 5.38 -2.29
C ALA A 36 3.32 6.77 -2.90
N GLU A 37 4.14 7.57 -2.24
CA GLU A 37 4.59 8.86 -2.78
C GLU A 37 5.49 8.69 -4.02
N ARG A 38 6.35 7.66 -4.02
CA ARG A 38 7.14 7.30 -5.21
C ARG A 38 6.24 6.91 -6.39
N LEU A 39 5.20 6.11 -6.14
CA LEU A 39 4.22 5.70 -7.14
C LEU A 39 3.48 6.91 -7.72
N LYS A 40 3.00 7.80 -6.86
CA LYS A 40 2.29 9.04 -7.24
C LYS A 40 3.15 9.93 -8.13
N LYS A 41 4.42 10.14 -7.76
CA LYS A 41 5.37 10.90 -8.59
C LYS A 41 5.60 10.24 -9.94
N ALA A 42 5.82 8.92 -9.95
CA ALA A 42 6.08 8.17 -11.17
C ALA A 42 4.90 8.24 -12.16
N VAL A 43 3.67 8.13 -11.68
CA VAL A 43 2.47 8.28 -12.52
C VAL A 43 2.38 9.70 -13.10
N ALA A 44 2.60 10.74 -12.27
CA ALA A 44 2.58 12.14 -12.72
C ALA A 44 3.63 12.44 -13.80
N GLU A 45 4.82 11.84 -13.68
CA GLU A 45 5.93 12.00 -14.63
C GLU A 45 5.85 11.03 -15.82
N LYS A 46 4.84 10.14 -15.86
CA LYS A 46 4.74 9.03 -16.81
C LYS A 46 5.98 8.13 -16.82
N ASP A 47 6.62 7.96 -15.68
CA ASP A 47 7.67 6.97 -15.46
C ASP A 47 7.05 5.60 -15.16
N TYR A 48 6.68 4.91 -16.23
CA TYR A 48 6.05 3.59 -16.20
C TYR A 48 6.88 2.54 -15.45
N HIS A 49 8.20 2.59 -15.57
CA HIS A 49 9.08 1.61 -14.93
C HIS A 49 9.09 1.80 -13.41
N THR A 50 9.23 3.04 -12.95
CA THR A 50 9.18 3.34 -11.51
C THR A 50 7.80 3.07 -10.94
N ALA A 51 6.72 3.39 -11.66
CA ALA A 51 5.36 3.08 -11.24
C ALA A 51 5.15 1.56 -11.05
N TYR A 52 5.61 0.75 -12.01
CA TYR A 52 5.62 -0.71 -11.90
C TYR A 52 6.34 -1.19 -10.65
N GLN A 53 7.58 -0.72 -10.42
CA GLN A 53 8.40 -1.18 -9.30
C GLN A 53 7.81 -0.79 -7.94
N ALA A 54 7.36 0.47 -7.80
CA ALA A 54 6.77 0.96 -6.56
C ALA A 54 5.48 0.18 -6.24
N ALA A 55 4.57 0.06 -7.20
CA ALA A 55 3.33 -0.70 -7.00
C ALA A 55 3.60 -2.17 -6.69
N HIS A 56 4.56 -2.81 -7.36
CA HIS A 56 4.96 -4.20 -7.07
C HIS A 56 5.50 -4.37 -5.65
N LYS A 57 6.31 -3.42 -5.15
CA LYS A 57 6.90 -3.46 -3.81
C LYS A 57 5.84 -3.33 -2.71
N MET A 58 4.81 -2.51 -2.92
CA MET A 58 3.73 -2.30 -1.96
C MET A 58 2.82 -3.51 -1.78
N LYS A 59 2.60 -4.32 -2.83
CA LYS A 59 1.64 -5.45 -2.84
C LYS A 59 1.68 -6.39 -1.64
N PRO A 60 2.83 -6.99 -1.26
CA PRO A 60 2.86 -7.95 -0.15
C PRO A 60 2.35 -7.32 1.15
N THR A 61 2.72 -6.08 1.44
CA THR A 61 2.31 -5.39 2.66
C THR A 61 0.85 -4.95 2.58
N VAL A 62 0.38 -4.50 1.41
CA VAL A 62 -1.03 -4.15 1.16
C VAL A 62 -1.95 -5.36 1.31
N ASP A 63 -1.51 -6.53 0.85
CA ASP A 63 -2.21 -7.81 1.00
C ASP A 63 -2.18 -8.32 2.45
N LEU A 64 -1.04 -8.23 3.13
CA LEU A 64 -0.89 -8.66 4.52
C LEU A 64 -1.79 -7.87 5.48
N PHE A 65 -1.89 -6.56 5.28
CA PHE A 65 -2.73 -5.66 6.08
C PHE A 65 -4.15 -5.50 5.51
N GLU A 66 -4.48 -6.20 4.41
CA GLU A 66 -5.80 -6.21 3.76
C GLU A 66 -6.47 -4.84 3.60
N LEU A 67 -5.76 -3.89 2.98
CA LEU A 67 -6.24 -2.50 2.77
C LEU A 67 -7.44 -2.38 1.82
N GLY A 68 -7.88 -3.49 1.22
CA GLY A 68 -9.00 -3.52 0.27
C GLY A 68 -8.72 -2.92 -1.10
N VAL A 69 -7.46 -2.62 -1.43
CA VAL A 69 -7.06 -1.99 -2.70
C VAL A 69 -6.05 -2.81 -3.51
N LEU A 70 -5.86 -4.09 -3.19
CA LEU A 70 -4.86 -4.94 -3.85
C LEU A 70 -5.11 -5.04 -5.37
N ASP A 71 -6.35 -5.28 -5.79
CA ASP A 71 -6.71 -5.38 -7.21
C ASP A 71 -6.48 -4.05 -7.94
N THR A 72 -6.87 -2.94 -7.33
CA THR A 72 -6.61 -1.59 -7.86
C THR A 72 -5.11 -1.31 -7.99
N LEU A 73 -4.32 -1.70 -6.99
CA LEU A 73 -2.86 -1.57 -7.02
C LEU A 73 -2.25 -2.43 -8.15
N ILE A 74 -2.81 -3.61 -8.42
CA ILE A 74 -2.44 -4.43 -9.58
C ILE A 74 -2.73 -3.71 -10.89
N GLU A 75 -3.86 -2.99 -11.01
CA GLU A 75 -4.14 -2.17 -12.21
C GLU A 75 -3.09 -1.08 -12.42
N VAL A 76 -2.70 -0.35 -11.37
CA VAL A 76 -1.64 0.67 -11.45
C VAL A 76 -0.29 0.03 -11.81
N GLN A 77 0.03 -1.11 -11.20
CA GLN A 77 1.24 -1.87 -11.54
C GLN A 77 1.25 -2.23 -13.02
N ASP A 78 0.15 -2.77 -13.54
CA ASP A 78 0.07 -3.26 -14.92
C ASP A 78 0.06 -2.13 -15.94
N TRP A 79 -0.47 -0.96 -15.57
CA TRP A 79 -0.31 0.27 -16.34
C TRP A 79 1.18 0.60 -16.55
N GLY A 80 1.97 0.55 -15.48
CA GLY A 80 3.43 0.73 -15.54
C GLY A 80 4.15 -0.40 -16.28
N LYS A 81 3.81 -1.66 -15.98
CA LYS A 81 4.49 -2.85 -16.52
C LYS A 81 4.35 -2.97 -18.03
N PHE A 82 3.17 -2.66 -18.55
CA PHE A 82 2.85 -2.82 -19.97
C PHE A 82 2.89 -1.50 -20.74
N THR A 83 3.31 -0.41 -20.09
CA THR A 83 3.43 0.93 -20.71
C THR A 83 2.13 1.32 -21.43
N LYS A 84 1.00 1.27 -20.71
CA LYS A 84 -0.34 1.51 -21.28
C LYS A 84 -0.56 3.01 -21.52
N THR A 85 0.01 3.54 -22.60
CA THR A 85 0.03 4.99 -22.90
C THR A 85 -1.34 5.57 -23.25
N ASP A 86 -2.30 4.72 -23.58
CA ASP A 86 -3.68 5.05 -23.97
C ASP A 86 -4.67 5.03 -22.79
N LEU A 87 -4.22 4.62 -21.60
CA LEU A 87 -5.05 4.56 -20.39
C LEU A 87 -4.68 5.64 -19.39
N ASP A 88 -5.71 6.23 -18.79
CA ASP A 88 -5.60 7.07 -17.60
C ASP A 88 -5.81 6.21 -16.35
N ILE A 89 -4.84 6.27 -15.42
CA ILE A 89 -4.82 5.50 -14.17
C ILE A 89 -5.03 6.38 -12.94
N THR A 90 -5.38 7.66 -13.13
CA THR A 90 -5.47 8.67 -12.07
C THR A 90 -6.47 8.26 -10.98
N ASN A 91 -7.64 7.75 -11.36
CA ASN A 91 -8.66 7.30 -10.39
C ASN A 91 -8.18 6.09 -9.57
N GLN A 92 -7.53 5.12 -10.22
CA GLN A 92 -6.95 3.96 -9.54
C GLN A 92 -5.84 4.36 -8.58
N LEU A 93 -4.97 5.26 -9.01
CA LEU A 93 -3.94 5.82 -8.15
C LEU A 93 -4.57 6.52 -6.93
N GLU A 94 -5.57 7.38 -7.13
CA GLU A 94 -6.24 8.10 -6.03
C GLU A 94 -6.88 7.15 -5.01
N MET A 95 -7.52 6.07 -5.48
CA MET A 95 -8.06 5.03 -4.59
C MET A 95 -6.97 4.35 -3.75
N VAL A 96 -5.83 4.00 -4.38
CA VAL A 96 -4.69 3.39 -3.67
C VAL A 96 -4.11 4.34 -2.64
N ILE A 97 -3.83 5.59 -3.01
CA ILE A 97 -3.26 6.59 -2.09
C ILE A 97 -4.20 6.86 -0.92
N THR A 98 -5.50 7.00 -1.19
CA THR A 98 -6.50 7.22 -0.13
C THR A 98 -6.55 6.06 0.87
N ALA A 99 -6.48 4.82 0.40
CA ALA A 99 -6.48 3.66 1.29
C ALA A 99 -5.20 3.59 2.14
N VAL A 100 -4.04 3.89 1.54
CA VAL A 100 -2.77 3.97 2.29
C VAL A 100 -2.83 5.07 3.35
N ASP A 101 -3.25 6.28 2.99
CA ASP A 101 -3.31 7.42 3.92
C ASP A 101 -4.25 7.14 5.11
N ASN A 102 -5.40 6.53 4.85
CA ASN A 102 -6.35 6.14 5.88
C ASN A 102 -5.78 5.04 6.79
N ALA A 103 -5.14 4.01 6.23
CA ALA A 103 -4.51 2.95 7.00
C ALA A 103 -3.35 3.49 7.86
N VAL A 104 -2.53 4.41 7.33
CA VAL A 104 -1.45 5.08 8.08
C VAL A 104 -2.02 5.83 9.28
N ALA A 105 -3.08 6.61 9.07
CA ALA A 105 -3.70 7.39 10.15
C ALA A 105 -4.29 6.47 11.24
N GLU A 106 -4.94 5.38 10.83
CA GLU A 106 -5.55 4.42 11.75
C GLU A 106 -4.48 3.62 12.53
N ILE A 107 -3.45 3.11 11.86
CA ILE A 107 -2.36 2.34 12.50
C ILE A 107 -1.62 3.21 13.53
N LYS A 108 -1.30 4.47 13.20
CA LYS A 108 -0.69 5.41 14.17
C LYS A 108 -1.56 5.60 15.41
N SER A 109 -2.87 5.77 15.21
CA SER A 109 -3.83 5.92 16.30
C SER A 109 -3.93 4.65 17.15
N ASP A 110 -4.06 3.49 16.52
CA ASP A 110 -4.30 2.21 17.20
C ASP A 110 -3.08 1.71 17.98
N PHE A 111 -1.87 1.93 17.44
CA PHE A 111 -0.62 1.53 18.09
C PHE A 111 0.01 2.63 18.95
N ASN A 112 -0.57 3.84 18.95
CA ASN A 112 -0.08 5.02 19.67
C ASN A 112 1.38 5.37 19.31
N ILE A 113 1.64 5.50 18.00
CA ILE A 113 2.95 5.80 17.37
C ILE A 113 2.88 7.14 16.61
#